data_AF-A0A2I1J2R5-F1
#
_entry.id   AF-A0A2I1J2R5-F1
#
_cell.length_a   1.000
_cell.length_b   1.000
_cell.length_c   1.000
_cell.angle_alpha   90.00
_cell.angle_beta   90.00
_cell.angle_gamma   90.00
#
_symmetry.space_group_name_H-M   'P 1'
#
loop_
_entity.id
_entity.type
_entity.pdbx_description
1 polymer ?
#
loop_
_entity_poly.entity_id
_entity_poly.type
_entity_poly.pdbx_seq_one_letter_code
_entity_poly.pdbx_strand_id
1 'polypeptide(L)'
;MSRKNRKPIYTLSQDEAERLVAEVKNSVEKLFVMPAAGERNAEFHVLGDDGEKFTIAVFKGAINADRHSMSARITRLGVPLLRLCVNGSTHTNPDGERISGTHWHIYKEGEDDWNAQTADIESPDFVNDTIRLLDRFNVIRRPDFQEKLI
;
A
#
# COMPACT_ATOMS: atom_id res chain seq x y z
N MET A 1 1.75 -21.30 -12.31
CA MET A 1 3.02 -21.91 -11.88
C MET A 1 3.18 -21.73 -10.39
N SER A 2 3.21 -22.83 -9.64
CA SER A 2 3.37 -22.84 -8.17
C SER A 2 4.79 -22.39 -7.80
N ARG A 3 4.95 -21.17 -7.26
CA ARG A 3 6.23 -20.54 -6.92
C ARG A 3 6.77 -21.00 -5.56
N LYS A 4 6.82 -22.31 -5.31
CA LYS A 4 7.21 -22.90 -4.00
C LYS A 4 8.64 -22.58 -3.52
N ASN A 5 9.48 -21.96 -4.35
CA ASN A 5 10.90 -21.69 -4.07
C ASN A 5 11.28 -20.20 -4.13
N ARG A 6 10.34 -19.26 -3.92
CA ARG A 6 10.69 -17.83 -3.88
C ARG A 6 11.52 -17.56 -2.62
N LYS A 7 12.72 -17.01 -2.79
CA LYS A 7 13.52 -16.47 -1.68
C LYS A 7 13.01 -15.07 -1.32
N PRO A 8 12.96 -14.71 -0.03
CA PRO A 8 12.65 -13.34 0.36
C PRO A 8 13.68 -12.38 -0.22
N ILE A 9 13.20 -11.22 -0.64
CA ILE A 9 14.02 -10.13 -1.17
C ILE A 9 14.58 -9.30 0.00
N TYR A 10 13.79 -9.16 1.07
CA TYR A 10 14.11 -8.28 2.20
C TYR A 10 14.45 -9.08 3.46
N THR A 11 15.30 -8.51 4.31
CA THR A 11 15.74 -9.10 5.59
C THR A 11 15.11 -8.40 6.79
N LEU A 12 13.91 -7.82 6.63
CA LEU A 12 13.18 -7.13 7.69
C LEU A 12 12.52 -8.18 8.60
N SER A 13 12.69 -8.09 9.91
CA SER A 13 12.01 -9.01 10.81
C SER A 13 10.52 -8.70 10.92
N GLN A 14 9.72 -9.70 11.30
CA GLN A 14 8.29 -9.53 11.51
C GLN A 14 8.01 -8.46 12.59
N ASP A 15 8.70 -8.54 13.72
CA ASP A 15 8.57 -7.57 14.82
C ASP A 15 8.91 -6.14 14.36
N GLU A 16 9.92 -5.99 13.52
CA GLU A 16 10.29 -4.69 12.97
C GLU A 16 9.22 -4.17 12.01
N ALA A 17 8.72 -5.01 11.11
CA ALA A 17 7.65 -4.65 10.20
C ALA A 17 6.38 -4.21 10.93
N GLU A 18 5.97 -4.95 11.96
CA GLU A 18 4.80 -4.64 12.79
C GLU A 18 4.99 -3.34 13.56
N ARG A 19 6.18 -3.12 14.16
CA ARG A 19 6.53 -1.86 14.81
C ARG A 19 6.42 -0.69 13.84
N LEU A 20 6.99 -0.82 12.64
CA LEU A 20 6.99 0.24 11.62
C LEU A 20 5.57 0.53 11.10
N VAL A 21 4.72 -0.49 10.95
CA VAL A 21 3.31 -0.27 10.57
C VAL A 21 2.55 0.45 11.69
N ALA A 22 2.75 0.03 12.94
CA ALA A 22 2.04 0.56 14.11
C ALA A 22 2.54 1.93 14.59
N GLU A 23 3.74 2.35 14.22
CA GLU A 23 4.29 3.66 14.60
C GLU A 23 3.38 4.81 14.13
N VAL A 24 3.21 5.84 14.95
CA VAL A 24 2.50 7.07 14.57
C VAL A 24 3.29 7.79 13.50
N LYS A 25 2.60 8.21 12.43
CA LYS A 25 3.21 8.90 11.29
C LYS A 25 2.44 10.17 10.94
N ASN A 26 3.16 11.12 10.38
CA ASN A 26 2.61 12.39 9.90
C ASN A 26 3.04 12.63 8.45
N SER A 27 2.11 13.10 7.61
CA SER A 27 2.44 13.50 6.24
C SER A 27 3.42 14.67 6.23
N VAL A 28 4.40 14.59 5.34
CA VAL A 28 5.37 15.66 5.11
C VAL A 28 4.73 16.75 4.24
N GLU A 29 4.00 16.33 3.22
CA GLU A 29 3.25 17.20 2.32
C GLU A 29 1.96 17.69 2.98
N LYS A 30 1.59 18.95 2.72
CA LYS A 30 0.30 19.50 3.15
C LYS A 30 -0.82 19.19 2.17
N LEU A 31 -0.48 19.10 0.89
CA LEU A 31 -1.39 18.88 -0.22
C LEU A 31 -0.81 17.77 -1.09
N PHE A 32 -1.65 16.81 -1.45
CA PHE A 32 -1.33 15.80 -2.43
C PHE A 32 -2.37 15.81 -3.54
N VAL A 33 -1.90 16.02 -4.77
CA VAL A 33 -2.76 15.97 -5.96
C VAL A 33 -2.87 14.52 -6.41
N MET A 34 -4.08 13.97 -6.36
CA MET A 34 -4.37 12.60 -6.76
C MET A 34 -4.02 12.41 -8.24
N PRO A 35 -3.38 11.30 -8.64
CA PRO A 35 -3.01 11.09 -10.04
C PRO A 35 -4.24 10.97 -10.93
N ALA A 36 -4.09 11.41 -12.17
CA ALA A 36 -5.01 11.06 -13.24
C ALA A 36 -4.91 9.55 -13.57
N ALA A 37 -5.92 9.03 -14.26
CA ALA A 37 -5.92 7.63 -14.69
C ALA A 37 -4.69 7.32 -15.56
N GLY A 38 -3.91 6.30 -15.17
CA GLY A 38 -2.70 5.88 -15.87
C GLY A 38 -1.43 6.70 -15.57
N GLU A 39 -1.53 7.78 -14.79
CA GLU A 39 -0.38 8.56 -14.36
C GLU A 39 0.53 7.72 -13.44
N ARG A 40 1.84 7.82 -13.68
CA ARG A 40 2.86 7.02 -12.98
C ARG A 40 3.62 7.89 -11.99
N ASN A 41 4.23 7.23 -11.00
CA ASN A 41 5.12 7.86 -10.01
C ASN A 41 4.45 8.95 -9.17
N ALA A 42 3.13 8.83 -8.93
CA ALA A 42 2.43 9.69 -8.00
C ALA A 42 2.68 9.18 -6.58
N GLU A 43 3.41 9.96 -5.80
CA GLU A 43 3.82 9.61 -4.45
C GLU A 43 3.95 10.82 -3.54
N PHE A 44 3.80 10.58 -2.25
CA PHE A 44 4.07 11.53 -1.17
C PHE A 44 4.74 10.81 0.00
N HIS A 45 5.17 11.56 0.99
CA HIS A 45 5.96 11.07 2.10
C HIS A 45 5.22 11.19 3.43
N VAL A 46 5.50 10.23 4.30
CA VAL A 46 5.11 10.30 5.70
C VAL A 46 6.34 10.01 6.56
N LEU A 47 6.41 10.67 7.71
CA LEU A 47 7.53 10.60 8.64
C LEU A 47 7.03 9.99 9.95
N GLY A 48 7.72 8.95 10.43
CA GLY A 48 7.54 8.43 11.79
C GLY A 48 8.07 9.40 12.83
N ASP A 49 7.58 9.31 14.06
CA ASP A 49 8.06 10.14 15.18
C ASP A 49 9.54 9.85 15.50
N ASP A 50 10.04 8.66 15.17
CA ASP A 50 11.45 8.29 15.31
C ASP A 50 12.37 8.81 14.17
N GLY A 51 11.77 9.40 13.13
CA GLY A 51 12.45 9.95 11.96
C GLY A 51 12.57 8.99 10.77
N GLU A 52 12.09 7.75 10.85
CA GLU A 52 12.01 6.83 9.71
C GLU A 52 11.05 7.39 8.64
N LYS A 53 11.45 7.25 7.38
CA LYS A 53 10.75 7.83 6.24
C LYS A 53 10.05 6.75 5.46
N PHE A 54 8.80 7.04 5.11
CA PHE A 54 8.00 6.16 4.29
C PHE A 54 7.48 6.90 3.07
N THR A 55 7.36 6.16 1.98
CA THR A 55 6.78 6.67 0.73
C THR A 55 5.44 6.00 0.52
N ILE A 56 4.41 6.82 0.30
CA ILE A 56 3.08 6.38 -0.11
C ILE A 56 2.98 6.60 -1.61
N ALA A 57 3.00 5.50 -2.37
CA ALA A 57 2.73 5.54 -3.80
C ALA A 57 1.25 5.23 -4.06
N VAL A 58 0.62 6.00 -4.93
CA VAL A 58 -0.77 5.79 -5.34
C VAL A 58 -0.86 5.65 -6.85
N PHE A 59 -1.81 4.86 -7.33
CA PHE A 59 -2.00 4.62 -8.75
C PHE A 59 -3.48 4.38 -9.07
N LYS A 60 -3.97 5.03 -10.12
CA LYS A 60 -5.30 4.78 -10.69
C LYS A 60 -5.16 4.14 -12.07
N GLY A 61 -5.87 3.06 -12.32
CA GLY A 61 -5.86 2.32 -13.57
C GLY A 61 -6.37 3.16 -14.74
N ALA A 62 -5.75 2.99 -15.91
CA ALA A 62 -6.15 3.71 -17.12
C ALA A 62 -7.39 3.11 -17.81
N ILE A 63 -7.60 1.80 -17.66
CA ILE A 63 -8.64 1.05 -18.41
C ILE A 63 -9.89 0.82 -17.55
N ASN A 64 -9.69 0.39 -16.30
CA ASN A 64 -10.77 0.21 -15.33
C ASN A 64 -10.70 1.37 -14.33
N ALA A 65 -11.73 2.22 -14.33
CA ALA A 65 -11.81 3.41 -13.48
C ALA A 65 -11.89 3.08 -11.98
N ASP A 66 -12.41 1.90 -11.64
CA ASP A 66 -12.56 1.40 -10.27
C ASP A 66 -11.34 0.61 -9.80
N ARG A 67 -10.30 0.48 -10.64
CA ARG A 67 -9.05 -0.18 -10.29
C ARG A 67 -8.04 0.86 -9.85
N HIS A 68 -7.58 0.76 -8.61
CA HIS A 68 -6.49 1.56 -8.08
C HIS A 68 -5.69 0.77 -7.05
N SER A 69 -4.52 1.28 -6.71
CA SER A 69 -3.72 0.72 -5.63
C SER A 69 -2.89 1.77 -4.94
N MET A 70 -2.63 1.52 -3.66
CA MET A 70 -1.82 2.38 -2.82
C MET A 70 -0.82 1.49 -2.07
N SER A 71 0.44 1.92 -1.95
CA SER A 71 1.49 1.16 -1.26
C SER A 71 2.28 2.07 -0.34
N ALA A 72 2.42 1.63 0.90
CA ALA A 72 3.32 2.19 1.90
C ALA A 72 4.61 1.35 1.96
N ARG A 73 5.75 2.01 1.81
CA ARG A 73 7.07 1.36 1.85
C ARG A 73 8.08 2.18 2.64
N ILE A 74 9.05 1.51 3.25
CA ILE A 74 10.23 2.17 3.84
C ILE A 74 10.99 2.86 2.70
N THR A 75 11.22 4.17 2.79
CA THR A 75 11.80 4.96 1.69
C THR A 75 13.22 4.50 1.36
N ARG A 76 14.07 4.29 2.38
CA ARG A 76 15.51 4.01 2.17
C ARG A 76 15.79 2.64 1.54
N LEU A 77 14.91 1.66 1.78
CA LEU A 77 15.09 0.28 1.30
C LEU A 77 14.08 -0.13 0.21
N GLY A 78 13.02 0.66 0.01
CA GLY A 78 11.92 0.30 -0.86
C GLY A 78 11.07 -0.88 -0.37
N VAL A 79 11.24 -1.32 0.89
CA VAL A 79 10.54 -2.49 1.45
C VAL A 79 9.05 -2.16 1.58
N PRO A 80 8.16 -2.84 0.84
CA PRO A 80 6.72 -2.65 0.98
C PRO A 80 6.24 -3.24 2.31
N LEU A 81 5.57 -2.43 3.11
CA LEU A 81 5.00 -2.86 4.40
C LEU A 81 3.51 -3.17 4.28
N LEU A 82 2.80 -2.35 3.52
CA LEU A 82 1.36 -2.46 3.33
C LEU A 82 0.98 -1.98 1.94
N ARG A 83 0.05 -2.68 1.29
CA ARG A 83 -0.53 -2.24 0.02
C ARG A 83 -1.99 -2.61 -0.04
N LEU A 84 -2.81 -1.69 -0.53
CA LEU A 84 -4.20 -1.96 -0.91
C LEU A 84 -4.29 -2.06 -2.43
N CYS A 85 -4.84 -3.16 -2.94
CA CYS A 85 -5.21 -3.35 -4.33
C CYS A 85 -6.73 -3.36 -4.43
N VAL A 86 -7.32 -2.35 -5.05
CA VAL A 86 -8.77 -2.25 -5.27
C VAL A 86 -9.10 -2.75 -6.67
N ASN A 87 -10.07 -3.66 -6.77
CA ASN A 87 -10.36 -4.41 -8.01
C ASN A 87 -9.08 -5.00 -8.63
N GLY A 88 -8.24 -5.58 -7.76
CA GLY A 88 -6.96 -6.17 -8.14
C GLY A 88 -7.13 -7.50 -8.88
N SER A 89 -6.05 -7.92 -9.55
CA SER A 89 -5.97 -9.25 -10.14
C SER A 89 -5.97 -10.34 -9.07
N THR A 90 -6.33 -11.57 -9.42
CA THR A 90 -6.25 -12.68 -8.48
C THR A 90 -4.80 -13.02 -8.14
N HIS A 91 -4.51 -13.16 -6.85
CA HIS A 91 -3.24 -13.64 -6.32
C HIS A 91 -3.39 -15.03 -5.72
N THR A 92 -2.31 -15.79 -5.70
CA THR A 92 -2.22 -17.07 -4.98
C THR A 92 -1.18 -16.91 -3.89
N ASN A 93 -1.59 -17.05 -2.63
CA ASN A 93 -0.75 -16.97 -1.46
C ASN A 93 0.22 -18.17 -1.39
N PRO A 94 1.28 -18.09 -0.56
CA PRO A 94 2.23 -19.18 -0.39
C PRO A 94 1.61 -20.51 0.08
N ASP A 95 0.56 -20.44 0.88
CA ASP A 95 -0.23 -21.59 1.35
C ASP A 95 -1.17 -22.18 0.28
N GLY A 96 -1.30 -21.51 -0.87
CA GLY A 96 -2.16 -21.91 -1.98
C GLY A 96 -3.54 -21.24 -2.00
N GLU A 97 -3.89 -20.43 -0.99
CA GLU A 97 -5.14 -19.69 -0.98
C GLU A 97 -5.19 -18.71 -2.17
N ARG A 98 -6.36 -18.56 -2.79
CA ARG A 98 -6.57 -17.63 -3.91
C ARG A 98 -7.38 -16.42 -3.45
N ILE A 99 -6.77 -15.26 -3.52
CA ILE A 99 -7.39 -13.97 -3.16
C ILE A 99 -7.70 -13.20 -4.43
N SER A 100 -8.93 -12.69 -4.57
CA SER A 100 -9.39 -11.95 -5.75
C SER A 100 -10.15 -10.69 -5.37
N GLY A 101 -10.26 -9.75 -6.31
CA GLY A 101 -10.99 -8.50 -6.08
C GLY A 101 -10.16 -7.55 -5.22
N THR A 102 -10.79 -6.87 -4.27
CA THR A 102 -10.14 -5.90 -3.40
C THR A 102 -9.44 -6.60 -2.23
N HIS A 103 -8.14 -6.37 -2.06
CA HIS A 103 -7.32 -7.07 -1.07
C HIS A 103 -6.11 -6.27 -0.61
N TRP A 104 -5.64 -6.60 0.59
CA TRP A 104 -4.41 -6.11 1.18
C TRP A 104 -3.25 -7.03 0.82
N HIS A 105 -2.08 -6.47 0.56
CA HIS A 105 -0.81 -7.15 0.76
C HIS A 105 -0.20 -6.62 2.05
N ILE A 106 0.22 -7.52 2.92
CA ILE A 106 0.83 -7.19 4.21
C ILE A 106 2.20 -7.84 4.23
N TYR A 107 3.22 -7.08 4.61
CA TYR A 107 4.55 -7.64 4.77
C TYR A 107 4.51 -8.81 5.75
N LYS A 108 5.15 -9.90 5.35
CA LYS A 108 5.40 -11.04 6.22
C LYS A 108 6.84 -11.50 6.05
N GLU A 109 7.55 -11.65 7.16
CA GLU A 109 8.94 -12.12 7.17
C GLU A 109 9.05 -13.44 6.40
N GLY A 110 10.00 -13.51 5.46
CA GLY A 110 10.19 -14.66 4.57
C GLY A 110 9.26 -14.73 3.35
N GLU A 111 8.17 -13.95 3.32
CA GLU A 111 7.19 -13.91 2.22
C GLU A 111 7.13 -12.54 1.50
N ASP A 112 7.74 -11.49 2.07
CA ASP A 112 7.67 -10.10 1.61
C ASP A 112 6.20 -9.62 1.47
N ASP A 113 5.83 -9.00 0.33
CA ASP A 113 4.47 -8.54 0.02
C ASP A 113 3.58 -9.62 -0.62
N TRP A 114 3.99 -10.88 -0.58
CA TRP A 114 3.25 -11.94 -1.26
C TRP A 114 1.98 -12.36 -0.50
N ASN A 115 1.94 -12.14 0.82
CA ASN A 115 0.78 -12.49 1.63
C ASN A 115 -0.38 -11.51 1.38
N ALA A 116 -1.45 -12.00 0.74
CA ALA A 116 -2.65 -11.23 0.46
C ALA A 116 -3.82 -11.63 1.36
N GLN A 117 -4.66 -10.66 1.73
CA GLN A 117 -5.86 -10.86 2.54
C GLN A 117 -7.02 -10.05 1.95
N THR A 118 -8.22 -10.63 1.89
CA THR A 118 -9.41 -9.91 1.41
C THR A 118 -9.63 -8.61 2.18
N ALA A 119 -9.99 -7.55 1.47
CA ALA A 119 -10.35 -6.26 2.06
C ALA A 119 -11.87 -6.09 1.99
N ASP A 120 -12.46 -5.69 3.12
CA ASP A 120 -13.89 -5.40 3.22
C ASP A 120 -14.21 -4.00 2.65
N ILE A 121 -14.25 -3.92 1.32
CA ILE A 121 -14.53 -2.70 0.54
C ILE A 121 -15.48 -3.06 -0.59
N GLU A 122 -16.76 -2.74 -0.41
CA GLU A 122 -17.81 -3.02 -1.41
C GLU A 122 -17.93 -1.93 -2.48
N SER A 123 -17.66 -0.67 -2.11
CA SER A 123 -17.76 0.48 -3.00
C SER A 123 -16.39 1.17 -3.12
N PRO A 124 -15.65 0.91 -4.21
CA PRO A 124 -14.37 1.55 -4.50
C PRO A 124 -14.48 3.08 -4.50
N ASP A 125 -13.55 3.75 -3.84
CA ASP A 125 -13.45 5.20 -3.82
C ASP A 125 -11.99 5.57 -3.67
N PHE A 126 -11.41 6.21 -4.68
CA PHE A 126 -9.95 6.36 -4.74
C PHE A 126 -9.37 7.17 -3.57
N VAL A 127 -10.07 8.21 -3.13
CA VAL A 127 -9.62 9.07 -2.02
C VAL A 127 -9.85 8.36 -0.70
N ASN A 128 -11.06 7.81 -0.47
CA ASN A 128 -11.39 7.12 0.76
C ASN A 128 -10.57 5.83 0.94
N ASP A 129 -10.26 5.11 -0.13
CA ASP A 129 -9.41 3.93 -0.06
C ASP A 129 -7.95 4.32 0.23
N THR A 130 -7.49 5.47 -0.27
CA THR A 130 -6.18 6.03 0.10
C THR A 130 -6.16 6.34 1.60
N ILE A 131 -7.22 6.95 2.12
CA ILE A 131 -7.41 7.18 3.56
C ILE A 131 -7.39 5.87 4.34
N ARG A 132 -8.07 4.81 3.87
CA ARG A 132 -8.05 3.48 4.53
C ARG A 132 -6.64 2.91 4.65
N LEU A 133 -5.81 3.06 3.61
CA LEU A 133 -4.40 2.65 3.69
C LEU A 133 -3.65 3.48 4.74
N LEU A 134 -3.82 4.81 4.74
CA LEU A 134 -3.18 5.69 5.71
C LEU A 134 -3.58 5.37 7.16
N ASP A 135 -4.85 5.06 7.39
CA ASP A 135 -5.36 4.67 8.71
C ASP A 135 -4.77 3.36 9.17
N ARG A 136 -4.75 2.36 8.29
CA ARG A 136 -4.13 1.07 8.58
C ARG A 136 -2.61 1.17 8.76
N PHE A 137 -1.99 2.19 8.20
CA PHE A 137 -0.56 2.48 8.34
C PHE A 137 -0.25 3.53 9.45
N ASN A 138 -1.24 3.82 10.29
CA ASN A 138 -1.20 4.74 11.43
C ASN A 138 -0.67 6.16 11.11
N VAL A 139 -1.10 6.70 9.97
CA VAL A 139 -0.84 8.09 9.59
C VAL A 139 -1.94 8.98 10.16
N ILE A 140 -1.64 9.69 11.25
CA ILE A 140 -2.63 10.48 12.01
C ILE A 140 -2.83 11.88 11.45
N ARG A 141 -1.84 12.43 10.74
CA ARG A 141 -1.95 13.69 9.99
C ARG A 141 -1.76 13.41 8.52
N ARG A 142 -2.84 13.53 7.76
CA ARG A 142 -2.89 13.26 6.33
C ARG A 142 -2.70 14.57 5.55
N PRO A 143 -2.22 14.53 4.30
CA PRO A 143 -2.30 15.70 3.44
C PRO A 143 -3.77 15.96 3.06
N ASP A 144 -4.07 17.18 2.64
CA ASP A 144 -5.29 17.45 1.89
C ASP A 144 -5.20 16.75 0.53
N PHE A 145 -6.27 16.10 0.10
CA PHE A 145 -6.34 15.45 -1.21
C PHE A 145 -7.06 16.36 -2.20
N GLN A 146 -6.38 16.66 -3.30
CA GLN A 146 -6.99 17.33 -4.44
C GLN A 146 -7.13 16.37 -5.60
N GLU A 147 -8.35 16.16 -6.07
CA GLU A 147 -8.55 15.41 -7.30
C GLU A 147 -8.00 16.18 -8.50
N LYS A 148 -7.16 15.51 -9.29
CA LYS A 148 -6.74 16.06 -10.58
C LYS A 148 -7.89 15.91 -11.56
N LEU A 149 -8.25 17.02 -12.18
CA LEU A 149 -9.19 17.04 -13.29
C LEU A 149 -8.57 16.29 -14.48
N ILE A 150 -9.38 15.44 -15.12
CA ILE A 150 -9.03 14.62 -16.28
C ILE A 150 -8.90 15.52 -17.51
#